data_AF-A0A9Q3WHA6-F1
#
_entry.id   AF-A0A9Q3WHA6-F1
#
_cell.length_a   1.000
_cell.length_b   1.000
_cell.length_c   1.000
_cell.angle_alpha   90.00
_cell.angle_beta   90.00
_cell.angle_gamma   90.00
#
_symmetry.space_group_name_H-M   'P 1'
#
loop_
_entity.id
_entity.type
_entity.pdbx_description
1 polymer ?
#
loop_
_entity_poly.entity_id
_entity_poly.type
_entity_poly.pdbx_seq_one_letter_code
_entity_poly.pdbx_strand_id
1 'polypeptide(L)' 'MGKKDGKNASRKDAQLVLRLDKNERDAFVEKCKALDTSAAREIRRFIREFMKAHPDD' A
#
# COMPACT_ATOMS: atom_id res chain seq x y z
N MET A 1 32.73 -23.55 13.78
CA MET A 1 32.17 -22.29 13.23
C MET A 1 31.77 -22.54 11.78
N GLY A 2 30.48 -22.50 11.45
CA GLY A 2 30.01 -22.57 10.07
C GLY A 2 28.67 -21.83 10.00
N LYS A 3 28.70 -20.57 9.57
CA LYS A 3 27.48 -19.77 9.39
C LYS A 3 26.70 -20.37 8.22
N LYS A 4 25.50 -20.88 8.51
CA LYS A 4 24.48 -21.20 7.51
C LYS A 4 23.70 -19.93 7.25
N ASP A 5 24.15 -19.15 6.26
CA ASP A 5 23.36 -18.10 5.63
C ASP A 5 22.25 -18.76 4.79
N GLY A 6 21.20 -19.18 5.50
CA GLY A 6 20.05 -19.89 4.94
C GLY A 6 18.93 -18.94 4.54
N LYS A 7 18.83 -18.68 3.23
CA LYS A 7 17.60 -18.59 2.42
C LYS A 7 16.44 -17.73 2.96
N ASN A 8 16.11 -16.68 2.20
CA ASN A 8 14.78 -16.34 1.62
C ASN A 8 14.82 -14.85 1.20
N ALA A 9 15.17 -14.47 -0.02
CA ALA A 9 14.40 -14.67 -1.25
C ALA A 9 12.89 -14.36 -1.10
N SER A 10 12.53 -13.21 -0.53
CA SER A 10 11.30 -12.52 -0.94
C SER A 10 11.57 -11.03 -1.10
N ARG A 11 11.20 -10.52 -2.27
CA ARG A 11 11.45 -9.15 -2.70
C ARG A 11 10.66 -8.17 -1.84
N LYS A 12 11.40 -7.25 -1.21
CA LYS A 12 11.11 -5.82 -0.99
C LYS A 12 9.68 -5.35 -1.31
N ASP A 13 8.72 -5.60 -0.42
CA ASP A 13 7.52 -4.76 -0.33
C ASP A 13 7.48 -4.15 1.07
N ALA A 14 7.94 -2.90 1.20
CA ALA A 14 7.77 -2.16 2.44
C ALA A 14 6.28 -1.92 2.68
N GLN A 15 5.80 -2.25 3.89
CA GLN A 15 4.40 -2.03 4.26
C GLN A 15 4.19 -0.58 4.68
N LEU A 16 3.20 0.09 4.08
CA LEU A 16 2.70 1.39 4.54
C LEU A 16 1.56 1.16 5.53
N VAL A 17 1.73 1.60 6.78
CA VAL A 17 0.68 1.55 7.82
C VAL A 17 0.08 2.94 7.97
N LEU A 18 -1.20 3.07 7.60
CA LEU A 18 -1.97 4.31 7.74
C LEU A 18 -2.95 4.17 8.92
N ARG A 19 -3.01 5.20 9.76
CA ARG A 19 -4.03 5.32 10.81
C ARG A 19 -5.09 6.30 10.33
N LEU A 20 -6.34 5.86 10.39
CA LEU A 20 -7.52 6.60 9.98
C LEU A 20 -8.57 6.44 11.08
N ASP A 21 -9.49 7.40 11.17
CA ASP A 21 -10.68 7.21 11.98
C ASP A 21 -11.50 6.03 11.47
N LYS A 22 -12.13 5.29 12.41
CA LYS A 22 -12.85 4.06 12.08
C LYS A 22 -13.92 4.29 11.01
N ASN A 23 -14.71 5.35 11.16
CA ASN A 23 -15.81 5.67 10.25
C ASN A 23 -15.31 6.00 8.84
N GLU A 24 -14.21 6.74 8.74
CA GLU A 24 -13.60 7.10 7.46
C GLU A 24 -13.03 5.88 6.74
N ARG A 25 -12.29 5.03 7.46
CA ARG A 25 -11.76 3.77 6.92
C ARG A 25 -12.90 2.88 6.41
N ASP A 26 -13.95 2.71 7.20
CA ASP A 26 -15.06 1.83 6.84
C ASP A 26 -15.78 2.37 5.60
N ALA A 27 -16.04 3.69 5.53
CA ALA A 27 -16.61 4.33 4.33
C ALA A 27 -15.71 4.17 3.09
N PHE A 28 -14.39 4.32 3.23
CA PHE A 28 -13.44 4.13 2.13
C PHE A 28 -13.45 2.69 1.62
N VAL A 29 -13.42 1.71 2.52
CA VAL A 29 -13.42 0.28 2.17
C VAL A 29 -14.73 -0.12 1.50
N GLU A 30 -15.87 0.33 2.01
CA GLU A 30 -17.18 0.07 1.39
C GLU A 30 -17.28 0.67 -0.01
N LYS A 31 -16.76 1.89 -0.19
CA LYS A 31 -16.71 2.53 -1.51
C LYS A 31 -15.80 1.77 -2.49
N CYS A 32 -14.67 1.23 -2.02
CA CYS A 32 -13.81 0.38 -2.84
C CYS A 32 -14.54 -0.90 -3.30
N LYS A 33 -15.28 -1.56 -2.39
CA LYS A 33 -16.07 -2.74 -2.73
C LYS A 33 -17.16 -2.44 -3.77
N ALA A 34 -17.85 -1.32 -3.62
CA ALA A 34 -18.89 -0.89 -4.57
C ALA A 34 -18.34 -0.63 -5.98
N LEU A 35 -17.06 -0.27 -6.09
CA LEU A 35 -16.35 -0.04 -7.35
C LEU A 35 -15.59 -1.28 -7.87
N ASP A 36 -15.77 -2.45 -7.25
CA ASP A 36 -15.05 -3.69 -7.56
C ASP A 36 -13.51 -3.51 -7.57
N THR A 37 -13.02 -2.78 -6.56
CA THR A 37 -11.60 -2.51 -6.32
C THR A 37 -11.22 -2.76 -4.85
N SER A 38 -9.93 -2.70 -4.54
CA SER A 38 -9.42 -2.83 -3.18
C SER A 38 -8.83 -1.53 -2.67
N ALA A 39 -8.93 -1.30 -1.36
CA ALA A 39 -8.30 -0.15 -0.70
C ALA A 39 -6.80 -0.04 -1.06
N ALA A 40 -6.08 -1.16 -1.06
CA ALA A 40 -4.66 -1.18 -1.43
C ALA A 40 -4.42 -0.76 -2.89
N ARG A 41 -5.31 -1.15 -3.82
CA ARG A 41 -5.22 -0.77 -5.23
C ARG A 41 -5.46 0.73 -5.42
N GLU A 42 -6.48 1.29 -4.76
CA GLU A 42 -6.79 2.72 -4.85
C GLU A 42 -5.69 3.57 -4.20
N ILE A 43 -5.18 3.18 -3.03
CA ILE A 43 -4.07 3.91 -2.39
C ILE A 43 -2.80 3.87 -3.25
N ARG A 44 -2.46 2.72 -3.83
CA ARG A 44 -1.30 2.61 -4.75
C ARG A 44 -1.49 3.47 -6.01
N ARG A 45 -2.70 3.51 -6.55
CA ARG A 45 -3.03 4.35 -7.70
C ARG A 45 -2.87 5.82 -7.34
N PHE A 46 -3.45 6.25 -6.23
CA PHE A 46 -3.32 7.61 -5.72
C PHE A 46 -1.86 8.01 -5.52
N ILE A 47 -1.04 7.17 -4.86
CA ILE A 47 0.39 7.44 -4.65
C ILE A 47 1.10 7.66 -6.00
N ARG A 48 0.86 6.80 -7.00
CA ARG A 48 1.49 6.95 -8.32
C ARG A 48 1.04 8.22 -9.05
N GLU A 49 -0.25 8.53 -9.00
CA GLU A 49 -0.81 9.75 -9.60
C GLU A 49 -0.26 10.99 -8.91
N PHE A 50 -0.17 10.98 -7.58
CA PHE A 50 0.41 12.06 -6.79
C PHE A 50 1.89 12.29 -7.11
N MET A 51 2.72 11.24 -7.13
CA MET A 51 4.14 11.34 -7.47
C MET A 51 4.37 11.85 -8.89
N LYS A 52 3.46 11.53 -9.83
CA LYS A 52 3.54 12.04 -11.21
C LYS A 52 3.15 13.52 -11.29
N ALA A 53 2.18 13.95 -10.48
CA ALA A 53 1.72 15.33 -10.43
C ALA A 53 2.71 16.27 -9.71
N HIS A 54 3.56 15.72 -8.83
CA HIS A 54 4.54 16.44 -8.02
C HIS A 54 5.94 15.86 -8.20
N PRO A 55 6.58 16.01 -9.38
CA PRO A 55 7.98 15.63 -9.55
C PRO A 55 8.87 16.51 -8.67
N ASP A 56 9.85 15.91 -7.99
CA ASP A 56 10.99 16.64 -7.43
C ASP A 56 11.77 17.28 -8.58
N ASP A 57 12.02 18.58 -8.50
CA ASP A 57 12.89 19.34 -9.43
C ASP A 57 14.37 19.02 -9.17
#